data_AF-A0A418HJE9-F1
#
_entry.id   AF-A0A418HJE9-F1
#
_cell.length_a   1.000
_cell.length_b   1.000
_cell.length_c   1.000
_cell.angle_alpha   90.00
_cell.angle_beta   90.00
_cell.angle_gamma   90.00
#
_symmetry.space_group_name_H-M   'P 1'
#
loop_
_entity.id
_entity.type
_entity.pdbx_description
1 polymer ?
#
loop_
_entity_poly.entity_id
_entity_poly.type
_entity_poly.pdbx_seq_one_letter_code
_entity_poly.pdbx_strand_id
1 'polypeptide(L)'
;VADDQGNYTIDLPGNKKFNGGEQLKVTSTDPSGNKSDEKVIDVKDATPPVAPTVSEVTSESPQVSGTAEAGSTVKVELPDGTELTGVA
;
A
#
# COMPACT_ATOMS: atom_id res chain seq x y z
N VAL A 1 -2.71 22.40 -16.69
CA VAL A 1 -3.39 23.71 -16.48
C VAL A 1 -4.63 23.43 -15.65
N ALA A 2 -4.92 24.28 -14.66
CA ALA A 2 -6.16 24.16 -13.90
C ALA A 2 -7.35 24.63 -14.75
N ASP A 3 -8.54 24.10 -14.51
CA ASP A 3 -9.77 24.51 -15.18
C ASP A 3 -10.27 25.89 -14.71
N ASP A 4 -11.39 26.35 -15.26
CA ASP A 4 -12.03 27.62 -14.92
C ASP A 4 -12.56 27.69 -13.48
N GLN A 5 -12.63 26.56 -12.78
CA GLN A 5 -12.98 26.46 -11.37
C GLN A 5 -11.74 26.29 -10.47
N GLY A 6 -10.54 26.18 -11.05
CA GLY A 6 -9.28 25.99 -10.33
C GLY A 6 -8.92 24.54 -10.02
N ASN A 7 -9.62 23.55 -10.56
CA ASN A 7 -9.29 22.13 -10.38
C ASN A 7 -8.19 21.70 -11.35
N TYR A 8 -7.37 20.74 -10.94
CA TYR A 8 -6.36 20.14 -11.81
C TYR A 8 -6.31 18.63 -11.61
N THR A 9 -5.93 17.91 -12.67
CA THR A 9 -5.56 16.49 -12.62
C THR A 9 -4.30 16.32 -13.44
N ILE A 10 -3.33 15.60 -12.89
CA ILE A 10 -2.07 15.27 -13.54
C ILE A 10 -1.90 13.77 -13.42
N ASP A 11 -1.84 13.09 -14.56
CA ASP A 11 -1.54 11.66 -14.58
C ASP A 11 -0.07 11.45 -14.20
N LEU A 12 0.14 10.52 -13.27
CA LEU A 12 1.48 10.07 -12.94
C LEU A 12 2.01 9.18 -14.08
N PRO A 13 3.32 9.25 -14.38
CA PRO A 13 3.89 8.46 -15.46
C PRO A 13 3.77 6.96 -15.14
N GLY A 14 3.11 6.19 -16.01
CA GLY A 14 2.78 4.78 -15.76
C GLY A 14 3.99 3.84 -15.66
N ASN A 15 5.17 4.27 -16.10
CA ASN A 15 6.43 3.53 -15.90
C ASN A 15 7.06 3.76 -14.51
N LYS A 16 6.48 4.64 -13.68
CA LYS A 16 6.92 4.89 -12.32
C LYS A 16 5.92 4.29 -11.34
N LYS A 17 6.38 3.30 -10.58
CA LYS A 17 5.63 2.72 -9.48
C LYS A 17 6.01 3.42 -8.17
N PHE A 18 5.01 3.77 -7.38
CA PHE A 18 5.17 4.22 -6.00
C PHE A 18 4.78 3.07 -5.08
N ASN A 19 5.55 2.85 -4.02
CA ASN A 19 5.31 1.76 -3.06
C ASN A 19 4.84 2.28 -1.70
N GLY A 20 4.68 3.59 -1.55
CA GLY A 20 4.32 4.23 -0.30
C GLY A 20 5.55 4.73 0.47
N GLY A 21 5.35 5.81 1.22
CA GLY A 21 6.41 6.50 1.96
C GLY A 21 7.25 7.46 1.11
N GLU A 22 7.09 7.48 -0.22
CA GLU A 22 7.67 8.53 -1.05
C GLU A 22 6.95 9.87 -0.86
N GLN A 23 7.67 10.98 -1.10
CA GLN A 23 7.12 12.34 -1.01
C GLN A 23 6.93 12.95 -2.40
N LEU A 24 5.75 13.52 -2.64
CA LEU A 24 5.43 14.33 -3.81
C LEU A 24 5.41 15.81 -3.41
N LYS A 25 6.05 16.64 -4.23
CA LYS A 25 6.10 18.10 -4.07
C LYS A 25 5.23 18.74 -5.14
N VAL A 26 4.29 19.57 -4.72
CA VAL A 26 3.34 20.26 -5.60
C VAL A 26 3.52 21.77 -5.45
N THR A 27 3.64 22.45 -6.58
CA THR A 27 3.67 23.92 -6.66
C THR A 27 2.82 24.35 -7.85
N SER A 28 2.34 25.58 -7.80
CA SER A 28 1.63 26.21 -8.92
C SER A 28 2.32 27.52 -9.30
N THR A 29 2.14 27.94 -10.55
CA THR A 29 2.65 29.22 -11.05
C THR A 29 1.54 29.91 -11.83
N ASP A 30 1.26 31.16 -11.53
CA ASP A 30 0.22 31.95 -12.20
C ASP A 30 0.71 32.46 -13.58
N PRO A 31 -0.17 33.00 -14.44
CA PRO A 31 0.23 33.53 -15.75
C PRO A 31 1.19 34.74 -15.70
N SER A 32 1.28 35.41 -14.55
CA SER A 32 2.21 36.52 -14.30
C SER A 32 3.57 36.04 -13.79
N GLY A 33 3.73 34.74 -13.55
CA GLY A 33 4.98 34.11 -13.12
C GLY A 33 5.16 34.00 -11.60
N ASN A 34 4.15 34.32 -10.79
CA ASN A 34 4.24 34.16 -9.34
C ASN A 34 4.07 32.68 -8.97
N LYS A 35 4.97 32.17 -8.13
CA LYS A 35 4.98 30.77 -7.69
C LYS A 35 4.39 30.64 -6.28
N SER A 36 3.58 29.60 -6.05
CA SER A 36 3.09 29.26 -4.71
C SER A 36 4.17 28.66 -3.82
N ASP A 37 3.93 28.62 -2.52
CA ASP A 37 4.68 27.76 -1.61
C ASP A 37 4.55 26.28 -2.00
N GLU A 38 5.51 25.48 -1.55
CA GLU A 38 5.53 24.02 -1.77
C GLU A 38 4.55 23.32 -0.84
N LYS A 39 3.74 22.43 -1.41
CA LYS A 39 2.97 21.43 -0.65
C LYS A 39 3.61 20.06 -0.81
N VAL A 40 3.92 19.42 0.32
CA VAL A 40 4.42 18.04 0.37
C VAL A 40 3.28 17.08 0.70
N ILE A 41 3.23 15.94 -0.01
CA ILE A 41 2.24 14.88 0.16
C ILE A 41 2.98 13.54 0.22
N ASP A 42 2.70 12.74 1.24
CA ASP A 42 3.18 11.36 1.32
C ASP A 42 2.31 10.43 0.48
N VAL A 43 2.95 9.63 -0.37
CA VAL A 43 2.30 8.53 -1.07
C VAL A 43 1.94 7.48 -0.03
N LYS A 44 0.66 7.12 0.06
CA LYS A 44 0.22 6.01 0.91
C LYS A 44 0.51 4.69 0.22
N ASP A 45 1.07 3.75 0.97
CA ASP A 45 1.09 2.37 0.51
C ASP A 45 -0.35 1.82 0.48
N ALA A 46 -0.73 1.29 -0.68
CA ALA A 46 -2.02 0.65 -0.91
C ALA A 46 -1.83 -0.74 -1.54
N THR A 47 -0.59 -1.23 -1.60
CA THR A 47 -0.27 -2.56 -2.13
C THR A 47 -0.62 -3.59 -1.06
N PRO A 48 -1.56 -4.52 -1.31
CA PRO A 48 -1.84 -5.58 -0.36
C PRO A 48 -0.66 -6.55 -0.24
N PRO A 49 -0.48 -7.21 0.91
CA PRO A 49 0.50 -8.26 1.03
C PRO A 49 0.23 -9.41 0.07
N VAL A 50 1.28 -10.15 -0.30
CA VAL A 50 1.12 -11.40 -1.05
C VAL A 50 0.33 -12.42 -0.21
N ALA A 51 -0.66 -13.07 -0.83
CA ALA A 51 -1.45 -14.10 -0.15
C ALA A 51 -0.56 -15.22 0.41
N PRO A 52 -0.79 -15.68 1.65
CA PRO A 52 0.02 -16.74 2.23
C PRO A 52 -0.20 -18.06 1.49
N THR A 53 0.85 -18.87 1.44
CA THR A 53 0.76 -20.29 1.07
C THR A 53 0.65 -21.14 2.33
N VAL A 54 0.10 -22.34 2.21
CA VAL A 54 -0.03 -23.28 3.33
C VAL A 54 0.41 -24.67 2.85
N SER A 55 1.28 -25.31 3.64
CA SER A 55 1.68 -26.71 3.43
C SER A 55 0.54 -27.65 3.82
N GLU A 56 0.61 -28.91 3.41
CA GLU A 56 -0.41 -29.90 3.79
C GLU A 56 -0.55 -30.01 5.32
N VAL A 57 -1.80 -30.01 5.79
CA VAL A 57 -2.18 -30.17 7.19
C VAL A 57 -3.01 -31.43 7.33
N THR A 58 -2.65 -32.30 8.27
CA THR A 58 -3.32 -33.58 8.55
C THR A 58 -3.81 -33.61 10.01
N SER A 59 -4.58 -34.64 10.40
CA SER A 59 -5.02 -34.82 11.79
C SER A 59 -3.85 -34.97 12.78
N GLU A 60 -2.68 -35.38 12.30
CA GLU A 60 -1.48 -35.58 13.10
C GLU A 60 -0.55 -34.35 13.08
N SER A 61 -0.88 -33.31 12.31
CA SER A 61 -0.04 -32.12 12.18
C SER A 61 -0.13 -31.27 13.45
N PRO A 62 0.99 -31.04 14.17
CA PRO A 62 0.97 -30.22 15.38
C PRO A 62 1.00 -28.71 15.09
N GLN A 63 1.14 -28.31 13.83
CA GLN A 63 1.33 -26.92 13.42
C GLN A 63 0.89 -26.69 11.96
N VAL A 64 0.57 -25.44 11.63
CA VAL A 64 0.35 -24.95 10.26
C VAL A 64 1.61 -24.21 9.83
N SER A 65 2.15 -24.54 8.65
CA SER A 65 3.33 -23.87 8.08
C SER A 65 3.09 -23.47 6.63
N GLY A 66 3.86 -22.50 6.16
CA GLY A 66 3.71 -21.94 4.83
C GLY A 66 4.65 -20.75 4.61
N THR A 67 4.35 -19.92 3.61
CA THR A 67 5.08 -18.67 3.36
C THR A 67 4.10 -17.50 3.29
N ALA A 68 4.53 -16.32 3.71
CA ALA A 68 3.83 -15.06 3.49
C ALA A 68 4.86 -13.95 3.25
N GLU A 69 4.41 -12.73 3.01
CA GLU A 69 5.31 -11.59 2.93
C GLU A 69 5.98 -11.31 4.28
N ALA A 70 7.30 -11.12 4.28
CA ALA A 70 8.07 -10.93 5.52
C ALA A 70 7.56 -9.71 6.31
N GLY A 71 7.38 -9.88 7.62
CA GLY A 71 6.84 -8.85 8.51
C GLY A 71 5.32 -8.68 8.43
N SER A 72 4.62 -9.38 7.52
CA SER A 72 3.16 -9.39 7.49
C SER A 72 2.58 -10.25 8.63
N THR A 73 1.37 -9.93 9.05
CA THR A 73 0.63 -10.73 10.03
C THR A 73 -0.15 -11.84 9.31
N VAL A 74 0.12 -13.09 9.70
CA VAL A 74 -0.63 -14.27 9.24
C VAL A 74 -1.70 -14.59 10.28
N LYS A 75 -2.94 -14.78 9.83
CA LYS A 75 -4.07 -15.21 10.65
C LYS A 75 -4.52 -16.61 10.23
N VAL A 76 -4.68 -17.51 11.19
CA VAL A 76 -5.29 -18.84 11.01
C VAL A 76 -6.56 -18.89 11.84
N GLU A 77 -7.67 -19.26 11.24
CA GLU A 77 -8.97 -19.40 11.91
C GLU A 77 -9.31 -20.90 12.01
N LEU A 78 -9.55 -21.36 13.24
CA LEU A 78 -9.91 -22.75 13.52
C LEU A 78 -11.42 -22.96 13.31
N PRO A 79 -11.89 -24.22 13.12
CA PRO A 79 -13.31 -24.50 12.89
C PRO A 79 -14.26 -24.07 14.02
N ASP A 80 -13.75 -23.90 15.24
CA ASP A 80 -14.51 -23.39 16.39
C ASP A 80 -14.54 -21.85 16.46
N GLY A 81 -13.92 -21.17 15.49
CA GLY A 81 -13.81 -19.71 15.40
C GLY A 81 -12.62 -19.13 16.14
N THR A 82 -11.77 -19.95 16.78
CA THR A 82 -10.55 -19.46 17.43
C THR A 82 -9.56 -18.91 16.40
N GLU A 83 -9.00 -17.73 16.67
CA GLU A 83 -8.02 -17.09 15.80
C GLU A 83 -6.61 -17.25 16.38
N LEU A 84 -5.68 -17.69 15.54
CA LEU A 84 -4.25 -17.74 15.82
C LEU A 84 -3.53 -16.74 14.91
N THR A 85 -2.57 -16.01 15.46
CA THR A 85 -1.78 -15.02 14.70
C THR A 85 -0.29 -15.30 14.79
N GLY A 86 0.41 -15.12 13.68
CA GLY A 86 1.87 -15.14 13.61
C GLY A 86 2.39 -13.99 12.75
N VAL A 87 3.69 -13.71 12.85
CA VAL A 87 4.39 -12.79 11.95
C VAL A 87 5.32 -13.62 11.08
N ALA A 88 5.28 -13.38 9.76
CA ALA A 88 6.12 -14.06 8.79
C ALA A 88 7.55 -13.49 8.75
#